data_AF-A0A7L2HN30-F1
#
_entry.id   AF-A0A7L2HN30-F1
#
_cell.length_a   1.000
_cell.length_b   1.000
_cell.length_c   1.000
_cell.angle_alpha   90.00
_cell.angle_beta   90.00
_cell.angle_gamma   90.00
#
_symmetry.space_group_name_H-M   'P 1'
#
loop_
_entity.id
_entity.type
_entity.pdbx_description
1 polymer ?
#
loop_
_entity_poly.entity_id
_entity_poly.type
_entity_poly.pdbx_seq_one_letter_code
_entity_poly.pdbx_strand_id
1 'polypeptide(L)'
;VDMWSVGCIMGEMIKGAVLFPGTDHIDQWNKVIEQLGTPCPEFMKKLQPTVRNYVENRPKYAGLTFPKLFPDSLFPADSEHNKLKASQARDLLSKMLVIDPAKRISVDEALQHPYINVWYDPAEVEA
;
A
#
# COMPACT_ATOMS: atom_id res chain seq x y z
N VAL A 1 12.00 3.95 -1.57
CA VAL A 1 11.32 2.81 -2.22
C VAL A 1 10.69 1.88 -1.18
N ASP A 2 11.26 1.88 0.02
CA ASP A 2 11.07 0.96 1.14
C ASP A 2 9.68 1.03 1.77
N MET A 3 9.02 2.19 1.72
CA MET A 3 7.64 2.33 2.22
C MET A 3 6.65 1.41 1.51
N TRP A 4 6.92 1.01 0.26
CA TRP A 4 6.13 -0.02 -0.41
C TRP A 4 6.31 -1.40 0.23
N SER A 5 7.55 -1.79 0.48
CA SER A 5 7.87 -3.06 1.14
C SER A 5 7.27 -3.12 2.53
N VAL A 6 7.35 -2.04 3.32
CA VAL A 6 6.70 -1.93 4.63
C VAL A 6 5.18 -2.07 4.50
N GLY A 7 4.56 -1.40 3.52
CA GLY A 7 3.14 -1.54 3.24
C GLY A 7 2.72 -2.97 2.87
N CYS A 8 3.53 -3.68 2.09
CA CYS A 8 3.29 -5.09 1.76
C CYS A 8 3.36 -5.97 3.01
N ILE A 9 4.37 -5.79 3.86
CA ILE A 9 4.54 -6.54 5.12
C ILE A 9 3.34 -6.26 6.04
N MET A 10 2.97 -4.99 6.21
CA MET A 10 1.80 -4.61 7.01
C MET A 10 0.51 -5.22 6.48
N GLY A 11 0.31 -5.18 5.16
CA GLY A 11 -0.86 -5.78 4.52
C GLY A 11 -0.90 -7.30 4.68
N GLU A 12 0.25 -7.98 4.62
CA GLU A 12 0.39 -9.41 4.85
C GLU A 12 0.13 -9.79 6.31
N MET A 13 0.60 -9.00 7.28
CA MET A 13 0.26 -9.21 8.70
C MET A 13 -1.24 -9.18 8.95
N ILE A 14 -1.98 -8.33 8.23
CA ILE A 14 -3.44 -8.20 8.37
C ILE A 14 -4.19 -9.30 7.60
N LYS A 15 -3.75 -9.65 6.38
CA LYS A 15 -4.43 -10.65 5.55
C LYS A 15 -4.02 -12.10 5.87
N GLY A 16 -2.89 -12.30 6.55
CA GLY A 16 -2.30 -13.61 6.81
C GLY A 16 -1.72 -14.31 5.57
N ALA A 17 -1.56 -13.58 4.46
CA ALA A 17 -1.04 -14.11 3.20
C ALA A 17 -0.36 -13.01 2.37
N VAL A 18 0.58 -13.42 1.52
CA VAL A 18 1.32 -12.55 0.60
C VAL A 18 0.36 -11.66 -0.18
N LEU A 19 0.56 -10.34 -0.11
CA LEU A 19 -0.38 -9.37 -0.66
C LEU A 19 -0.41 -9.39 -2.20
N PHE A 20 0.75 -9.55 -2.85
CA PHE A 20 0.91 -9.59 -4.30
C PHE A 20 1.74 -10.82 -4.73
N PRO A 21 1.15 -12.03 -4.70
CA PRO A 21 1.86 -13.26 -5.01
C PRO A 21 2.03 -13.38 -6.53
N GLY A 22 3.17 -12.92 -7.04
CA GLY A 22 3.55 -13.04 -8.45
C GLY A 22 4.54 -14.18 -8.69
N THR A 23 4.34 -14.94 -9.75
CA THR A 23 5.30 -15.99 -10.18
C THR A 23 6.52 -15.45 -10.93
N ASP A 24 6.38 -14.27 -11.53
CA ASP A 24 7.44 -13.50 -12.19
C ASP A 24 7.13 -11.99 -12.11
N HIS A 25 7.98 -11.13 -12.69
CA HIS A 25 7.80 -9.68 -12.66
C HIS A 25 6.53 -9.20 -13.39
N ILE A 26 6.07 -9.95 -14.38
CA ILE A 26 4.88 -9.67 -15.18
C ILE A 26 3.62 -9.97 -14.37
N ASP A 27 3.56 -11.16 -13.77
CA ASP A 27 2.44 -11.58 -12.93
C ASP A 27 2.39 -10.72 -11.65
N GLN A 28 3.54 -10.42 -11.04
CA GLN A 28 3.63 -9.52 -9.89
C GLN A 28 3.01 -8.15 -10.21
N TRP A 29 3.30 -7.58 -11.39
CA TRP A 29 2.66 -6.33 -11.83
C TRP A 29 1.14 -6.47 -11.96
N ASN A 30 0.66 -7.56 -12.57
CA ASN A 30 -0.77 -7.82 -12.73
C ASN A 30 -1.47 -7.89 -11.36
N LYS A 31 -0.91 -8.63 -10.39
CA LYS A 31 -1.46 -8.70 -9.02
C LYS A 31 -1.57 -7.34 -8.33
N VAL A 32 -0.63 -6.45 -8.61
CA VAL A 32 -0.63 -5.08 -8.08
C VAL A 32 -1.76 -4.27 -8.70
N ILE A 33 -1.87 -4.21 -10.03
CA ILE A 33 -2.89 -3.38 -10.70
C ILE A 33 -4.31 -3.94 -10.56
N GLU A 34 -4.48 -5.26 -10.43
CA GLU A 34 -5.79 -5.87 -10.16
C GLU A 34 -6.37 -5.38 -8.82
N GLN A 35 -5.52 -5.18 -7.82
CA GLN A 35 -5.91 -4.75 -6.49
C GLN A 35 -5.92 -3.23 -6.33
N LEU A 36 -4.89 -2.52 -6.78
CA LEU A 36 -4.72 -1.08 -6.57
C LEU A 36 -5.20 -0.21 -7.75
N GLY A 37 -5.53 -0.85 -8.88
CA GLY A 37 -5.95 -0.18 -10.10
C GLY A 37 -4.79 0.14 -11.05
N THR A 38 -5.14 0.39 -12.30
CA THR A 38 -4.19 0.83 -13.32
C THR A 38 -3.72 2.26 -13.02
N PRO A 39 -2.40 2.51 -12.93
CA PRO A 39 -1.91 3.83 -12.54
C PRO A 39 -2.18 4.90 -13.61
N CYS A 40 -2.10 6.16 -13.19
CA CYS A 40 -2.41 7.31 -14.03
C CYS A 40 -1.42 7.47 -15.21
N PRO A 41 -1.84 8.12 -16.32
CA PRO A 41 -0.98 8.33 -17.49
C PRO A 41 0.34 9.04 -17.18
N GLU A 42 0.37 9.92 -16.18
CA GLU A 42 1.57 10.62 -15.74
C GLU A 42 2.63 9.65 -15.21
N PHE A 43 2.21 8.61 -14.49
CA PHE A 43 3.10 7.54 -14.04
C PHE A 43 3.58 6.70 -15.22
N MET A 44 2.69 6.35 -16.16
CA MET A 44 3.04 5.55 -17.34
C MET A 44 4.14 6.21 -18.19
N LYS A 45 4.13 7.54 -18.28
CA LYS A 45 5.16 8.32 -18.99
C LYS A 45 6.55 8.20 -18.37
N LYS A 46 6.67 7.85 -17.08
CA LYS A 46 7.95 7.66 -16.37
C LYS A 46 8.56 6.27 -16.63
N LEU A 47 7.80 5.33 -17.19
CA LEU A 47 8.25 3.97 -17.46
C LEU A 47 9.09 3.90 -18.74
N GLN A 48 10.00 2.92 -18.80
CA GLN A 48 10.72 2.62 -20.03
C GLN A 48 9.75 2.22 -21.16
N PRO A 49 10.02 2.55 -22.43
CA PRO A 49 9.06 2.35 -23.52
C PRO A 49 8.53 0.92 -23.67
N THR A 50 9.39 -0.09 -23.47
CA THR A 50 9.02 -1.51 -23.53
C THR A 50 8.05 -1.90 -22.42
N VAL A 51 8.35 -1.50 -21.19
CA VAL A 51 7.50 -1.73 -20.01
C VAL A 51 6.19 -0.96 -20.16
N ARG A 52 6.25 0.29 -20.61
CA ARG A 52 5.07 1.13 -20.84
C ARG A 52 4.10 0.49 -21.84
N ASN A 53 4.60 0.09 -23.02
CA ASN A 53 3.78 -0.58 -24.03
C ASN A 53 3.16 -1.87 -23.48
N TYR A 54 3.91 -2.63 -22.69
CA TYR A 54 3.39 -3.83 -22.07
C TYR A 54 2.23 -3.53 -21.10
N VAL A 55 2.41 -2.55 -20.21
CA VAL A 55 1.41 -2.17 -19.20
C VAL A 55 0.17 -1.53 -19.82
N GLU A 56 0.34 -0.66 -20.83
CA GLU A 56 -0.78 0.03 -21.50
C GLU A 56 -1.67 -0.93 -22.31
N ASN A 57 -1.13 -2.09 -22.73
CA ASN A 57 -1.88 -3.14 -23.45
C ASN A 57 -2.57 -4.15 -22.52
N ARG A 58 -2.51 -3.96 -21.19
CA ARG A 58 -3.22 -4.82 -20.23
C ARG A 58 -4.64 -4.29 -19.94
N PRO A 59 -5.55 -5.16 -19.47
CA PRO A 59 -6.87 -4.71 -19.02
C PRO A 59 -6.74 -3.58 -18.00
N LYS A 60 -7.61 -2.58 -18.11
CA LYS A 60 -7.66 -1.48 -17.14
C LYS A 60 -8.49 -1.91 -15.94
N TYR A 61 -7.91 -1.77 -14.76
CA TYR A 61 -8.56 -2.07 -13.49
C TYR A 61 -8.84 -0.76 -12.75
N ALA A 62 -10.05 -0.63 -12.20
CA ALA A 62 -10.39 0.51 -11.35
C ALA A 62 -9.68 0.43 -9.98
N GLY A 63 -9.24 -0.76 -9.57
CA GLY A 63 -8.75 -1.03 -8.22
C GLY A 63 -9.89 -1.23 -7.23
N LEU A 64 -9.56 -1.88 -6.12
CA LEU A 64 -10.45 -2.04 -4.98
C LEU A 64 -10.18 -0.91 -3.99
N THR A 65 -11.21 -0.49 -3.26
CA THR A 65 -11.02 0.45 -2.15
C THR A 65 -10.29 -0.24 -0.99
N PHE A 66 -9.55 0.50 -0.19
CA PHE A 66 -8.83 -0.07 0.96
C PHE A 66 -9.73 -0.79 1.98
N PRO A 67 -10.96 -0.34 2.27
CA PRO A 67 -11.90 -1.13 3.08
C PRO A 67 -12.35 -2.45 2.43
N LYS A 68 -12.27 -2.59 1.09
CA LYS A 68 -12.50 -3.87 0.41
C LYS A 68 -11.26 -4.76 0.43
N LEU A 69 -10.07 -4.18 0.30
CA LEU A 69 -8.80 -4.91 0.39
C LEU A 69 -8.52 -5.42 1.81
N PHE A 70 -8.87 -4.61 2.81
CA PHE A 70 -8.68 -4.85 4.23
C PHE A 70 -10.01 -4.60 4.96
N PRO A 71 -10.96 -5.53 4.90
CA PRO A 71 -12.26 -5.37 5.56
C PRO A 71 -12.13 -5.37 7.08
N ASP A 72 -13.12 -4.79 7.77
CA ASP A 72 -13.16 -4.70 9.24
C ASP A 72 -13.00 -6.06 9.93
N SER A 73 -13.44 -7.14 9.29
CA SER A 73 -13.31 -8.51 9.78
C SER A 73 -11.87 -9.01 9.94
N LEU A 74 -10.89 -8.34 9.32
CA LEU A 74 -9.47 -8.65 9.48
C LEU A 74 -8.82 -7.90 10.64
N PHE A 75 -9.55 -7.00 11.30
CA PHE A 75 -9.06 -6.21 12.40
C PHE A 75 -9.76 -6.59 13.70
N PRO A 76 -9.12 -6.40 14.87
CA PRO A 76 -9.80 -6.47 16.15
C PRO A 76 -10.95 -5.46 16.23
N ALA A 77 -12.14 -5.90 16.62
CA ALA A 77 -13.37 -5.08 16.63
C ALA A 77 -14.11 -5.11 17.98
N ASP A 78 -13.43 -5.56 19.03
CA ASP A 78 -13.91 -5.75 20.40
C ASP A 78 -14.11 -4.45 21.19
N SER A 79 -13.54 -3.33 20.72
CA SER A 79 -13.69 -2.01 21.37
C SER A 79 -13.72 -0.86 20.36
N GLU A 80 -14.30 0.28 20.76
CA GLU A 80 -14.26 1.51 19.96
C GLU A 80 -12.82 2.00 19.71
N HIS A 81 -11.91 1.74 20.66
CA HIS A 81 -10.48 2.01 20.49
C HIS A 81 -9.89 1.19 19.33
N ASN A 82 -10.21 -0.10 19.27
CA ASN A 82 -9.71 -0.99 18.22
C ASN A 82 -10.33 -0.69 16.85
N LYS A 83 -11.59 -0.24 16.79
CA LYS A 83 -12.21 0.27 15.56
C LYS A 83 -11.48 1.53 15.04
N LEU A 84 -11.14 2.47 15.93
CA LEU A 84 -10.35 3.64 15.55
C LEU A 84 -8.97 3.23 15.01
N LYS A 85 -8.30 2.28 15.68
CA LYS A 85 -6.99 1.76 15.24
C LYS A 85 -7.08 1.02 13.90
N ALA A 86 -8.15 0.28 13.64
CA ALA A 86 -8.40 -0.37 12.35
C ALA A 86 -8.56 0.64 11.20
N SER A 87 -9.23 1.78 11.47
CA SER A 87 -9.34 2.88 10.51
C SER A 87 -7.97 3.54 10.25
N GLN A 88 -7.21 3.83 11.32
CA GLN A 88 -5.86 4.39 11.22
C GLN A 88 -4.90 3.45 10.47
N ALA A 89 -4.97 2.14 10.71
CA ALA A 89 -4.15 1.14 10.02
C ALA A 89 -4.42 1.13 8.50
N ARG A 90 -5.71 1.14 8.12
CA ARG A 90 -6.13 1.22 6.70
C ARG A 90 -5.69 2.52 6.04
N ASP A 91 -5.82 3.64 6.74
CA ASP A 91 -5.38 4.93 6.23
C ASP A 91 -3.88 4.92 5.93
N LEU A 92 -3.05 4.41 6.86
CA LEU A 92 -1.61 4.26 6.64
C LEU A 92 -1.29 3.35 5.46
N LEU A 93 -1.94 2.19 5.37
CA LEU A 93 -1.80 1.28 4.23
C LEU A 93 -2.13 1.97 2.91
N SER A 94 -3.17 2.81 2.88
CA SER A 94 -3.58 3.55 1.69
C SER A 94 -2.54 4.56 1.20
N LYS A 95 -1.73 5.07 2.12
CA LYS A 95 -0.65 6.03 1.85
C LYS A 95 0.69 5.34 1.52
N MET A 96 0.91 4.12 2.02
CA MET A 96 2.10 3.29 1.72
C MET A 96 1.97 2.51 0.41
N LEU A 97 0.82 1.86 0.17
CA LEU A 97 0.55 1.03 -1.00
C LEU A 97 0.09 1.88 -2.20
N VAL A 98 0.93 2.85 -2.57
CA VAL A 98 0.72 3.75 -3.71
C VAL A 98 1.70 3.42 -4.80
N ILE A 99 1.21 3.16 -6.02
CA ILE A 99 2.04 2.75 -7.16
C ILE A 99 3.05 3.85 -7.55
N ASP A 100 2.60 5.09 -7.71
CA ASP A 100 3.48 6.22 -8.05
C ASP A 100 4.31 6.63 -6.83
N PRO A 101 5.65 6.47 -6.84
CA PRO A 101 6.49 6.83 -5.71
C PRO A 101 6.39 8.31 -5.34
N ALA A 102 6.05 9.18 -6.29
CA ALA A 102 5.89 10.62 -6.04
C ALA A 102 4.64 10.97 -5.22
N LYS A 103 3.68 10.04 -5.10
CA LYS A 103 2.44 10.20 -4.32
C LYS A 103 2.44 9.34 -3.06
N ARG A 104 3.49 8.54 -2.86
CA ARG A 104 3.62 7.62 -1.73
C ARG A 104 4.13 8.39 -0.52
N ILE A 105 3.61 8.05 0.65
CA ILE A 105 4.07 8.62 1.92
C ILE A 105 5.58 8.42 2.10
N SER A 106 6.24 9.44 2.63
CA SER A 106 7.64 9.37 3.07
C SER A 106 7.77 8.61 4.39
N VAL A 107 9.01 8.32 4.78
CA VAL A 107 9.31 7.68 6.08
C VAL A 107 8.90 8.60 7.23
N ASP A 108 9.28 9.89 7.14
CA ASP A 108 9.00 10.87 8.19
C ASP A 108 7.49 11.08 8.39
N GLU A 109 6.73 11.21 7.30
CA GLU A 109 5.27 11.31 7.37
C GLU A 109 4.62 10.04 7.94
N ALA A 110 5.20 8.87 7.67
CA ALA A 110 4.70 7.61 8.21
C ALA A 110 4.98 7.46 9.72
N LEU A 111 6.13 7.93 10.20
CA LEU A 111 6.46 7.99 11.62
C LEU A 111 5.52 8.92 12.39
N GLN A 112 5.13 10.03 11.76
CA GLN A 112 4.15 10.99 12.31
C GLN A 112 2.69 10.53 12.18
N HIS A 113 2.43 9.41 11.52
CA HIS A 113 1.07 8.92 11.31
C HIS A 113 0.40 8.53 12.64
N PRO A 114 -0.89 8.84 12.90
CA PRO A 114 -1.58 8.52 14.17
C PRO A 114 -1.55 7.05 14.58
N TYR A 115 -1.34 6.15 13.62
CA TYR A 115 -1.16 4.72 13.86
C TYR A 115 0.20 4.39 14.49
N ILE A 116 1.26 5.11 14.12
CA ILE A 116 2.67 4.87 14.51
C ILE A 116 3.15 5.83 15.60
N ASN A 117 2.74 7.10 15.53
CA ASN A 117 3.23 8.19 16.37
C ASN A 117 3.04 7.98 17.89
N VAL A 118 2.20 7.02 18.31
CA VAL A 118 2.10 6.63 19.72
C VAL A 118 3.41 6.03 20.27
N TRP A 119 4.32 5.63 19.40
CA TRP A 119 5.64 5.08 19.71
C TRP A 119 6.80 6.02 19.33
N TYR A 120 6.50 7.26 18.92
CA TYR A 120 7.54 8.17 18.46
C TYR A 120 8.42 8.64 19.62
N ASP A 121 9.71 8.36 19.53
CA ASP A 121 10.74 8.90 20.42
C ASP A 121 11.82 9.58 19.56
N PRO A 122 12.07 10.90 19.69
CA PRO A 122 13.13 11.59 18.98
C PRO A 122 14.50 10.92 19.16
N ALA A 123 14.78 10.35 20.34
CA ALA A 123 16.05 9.71 20.61
C ALA A 123 16.24 8.39 19.85
N GLU A 124 15.16 7.73 19.42
CA GLU A 124 15.22 6.53 18.58
C GLU A 124 15.22 6.88 17.08
N VAL A 125 14.61 8.00 16.70
CA VAL A 125 14.41 8.41 15.30
C VAL A 125 15.58 9.26 14.77
N GLU A 126 16.18 10.10 15.60
CA GLU A 126 17.24 11.03 15.20
C GLU A 126 18.66 10.54 15.55
N ALA A 127 18.78 9.29 16.04
CA ALA A 127 20.04 8.67 16.47
C ALA A 127 21.02 8.34 15.33
#